data_AF-A0A0Q9UFR0-F1
#
_entry.id   AF-A0A0Q9UFR0-F1
#
_cell.length_a   1.000
_cell.length_b   1.000
_cell.length_c   1.000
_cell.angle_alpha   90.00
_cell.angle_beta   90.00
_cell.angle_gamma   90.00
#
_symmetry.space_group_name_H-M   'P 1'
#
loop_
_entity.id
_entity.type
_entity.pdbx_description
1 polymer ?
#
loop_
_entity_poly.entity_id
_entity_poly.type
_entity_poly.pdbx_seq_one_letter_code
_entity_poly.pdbx_strand_id
1 'polypeptide(L)'
;MSGPPFVNDLHARLTAQRQPDSPAYLPVYEQGRTVRFTAEQNGLDRGGSTWGPTRLVYLQHASDPIVFFSPSMAFSSPEWLKDGERGPDVSARMGWFPLVTMWQVLLDLPGAGSIPMGYGHLYSATSNLESWVAVTNPPGWTPDRTAALASVLEKRPYKDT
;
A
#
# COMPACT_ATOMS: atom_id res chain seq x y z
N MET A 1 9.35 -0.70 0.17
CA MET A 1 8.96 0.04 -1.04
C MET A 1 7.71 0.81 -0.71
N SER A 2 7.73 2.12 -0.90
CA SER A 2 6.55 2.98 -0.77
C SER A 2 5.97 3.20 -2.15
N GLY A 3 4.67 2.95 -2.34
CA GLY A 3 4.00 3.13 -3.62
C GLY A 3 4.69 2.43 -4.80
N PRO A 4 4.88 1.11 -4.78
CA PRO A 4 5.45 0.39 -5.92
C PRO A 4 4.58 0.63 -7.17
N PRO A 5 5.13 1.16 -8.29
CA PRO A 5 4.31 1.41 -9.46
C PRO A 5 3.80 0.10 -10.06
N PHE A 6 2.69 0.15 -10.79
CA PHE A 6 2.04 -1.03 -11.38
C PHE A 6 2.92 -1.88 -12.32
N VAL A 7 4.02 -1.31 -12.82
CA VAL A 7 5.02 -2.02 -13.64
C VAL A 7 6.02 -2.84 -12.82
N ASN A 8 5.86 -2.90 -11.49
CA ASN A 8 6.70 -3.70 -10.61
C ASN A 8 6.28 -5.18 -10.66
N ASP A 9 7.01 -5.98 -11.45
CA ASP A 9 6.74 -7.41 -11.64
C ASP A 9 6.79 -8.25 -10.35
N LEU A 10 7.61 -7.85 -9.36
CA LEU A 10 7.69 -8.58 -8.09
C LEU A 10 6.42 -8.33 -7.27
N HIS A 11 5.98 -7.07 -7.18
CA HIS A 11 4.73 -6.70 -6.53
C HIS A 11 3.53 -7.41 -7.16
N ALA A 12 3.44 -7.41 -8.50
CA ALA A 12 2.37 -8.08 -9.22
C ALA A 12 2.32 -9.59 -8.93
N ARG A 13 3.49 -10.25 -8.93
CA ARG A 13 3.60 -11.69 -8.61
C ARG A 13 3.19 -12.00 -7.17
N LEU A 14 3.66 -11.21 -6.21
CA LEU A 14 3.32 -11.40 -4.79
C LEU A 14 1.82 -11.21 -4.54
N THR A 15 1.20 -10.23 -5.19
CA THR A 15 -0.25 -9.97 -5.10
C THR A 15 -1.06 -11.10 -5.74
N ALA A 16 -0.62 -11.62 -6.89
CA ALA A 16 -1.28 -12.74 -7.56
C ALA A 16 -1.16 -14.06 -6.80
N GLN A 17 -0.09 -14.25 -6.01
CA GLN A 17 0.17 -15.45 -5.20
C GLN A 17 -0.21 -15.26 -3.73
N ARG A 18 -1.00 -14.23 -3.41
CA ARG A 18 -1.47 -13.96 -2.05
C ARG A 18 -2.36 -15.10 -1.52
N GLN A 19 -2.52 -15.16 -0.20
CA GLN A 19 -3.50 -16.02 0.44
C GLN A 19 -4.93 -15.63 0.01
N PRO A 20 -5.84 -16.59 -0.24
CA PRO A 20 -7.17 -16.31 -0.79
C PRO A 20 -8.00 -15.27 -0.02
N ASP A 21 -7.87 -15.23 1.31
CA ASP A 21 -8.69 -14.33 2.16
C ASP A 21 -8.04 -12.96 2.39
N SER A 22 -6.91 -12.67 1.73
CA SER A 22 -6.26 -11.37 1.82
C SER A 22 -6.64 -10.49 0.62
N PRO A 23 -7.00 -9.21 0.84
CA PRO A 23 -7.41 -8.33 -0.22
C PRO A 23 -6.20 -7.93 -1.09
N ALA A 24 -6.45 -7.65 -2.38
CA ALA A 24 -5.43 -7.31 -3.36
C ALA A 24 -4.64 -6.05 -3.00
N TYR A 25 -5.24 -5.13 -2.22
CA TYR A 25 -4.53 -3.94 -1.76
C TYR A 25 -3.64 -4.17 -0.53
N LEU A 26 -3.89 -5.23 0.25
CA LEU A 26 -3.04 -5.66 1.37
C LEU A 26 -2.88 -7.19 1.36
N PRO A 27 -2.17 -7.73 0.36
CA PRO A 27 -2.01 -9.16 0.20
C PRO A 27 -1.17 -9.75 1.34
N VAL A 28 -1.53 -10.96 1.77
CA VAL A 28 -0.71 -11.77 2.67
C VAL A 28 -0.03 -12.84 1.83
N TYR A 29 1.28 -12.74 1.67
CA TYR A 29 2.10 -13.72 0.95
C TYR A 29 2.88 -14.57 1.94
N GLU A 30 2.84 -15.90 1.81
CA GLU A 30 3.57 -16.86 2.67
C GLU A 30 3.52 -16.49 4.17
N GLN A 31 2.32 -16.22 4.70
CA GLN A 31 2.08 -15.90 6.11
C GLN A 31 2.85 -14.65 6.60
N GLY A 32 3.31 -13.77 5.70
CA GLY A 32 4.06 -12.58 6.06
C GLY A 32 5.47 -12.88 6.59
N ARG A 33 6.04 -14.05 6.27
CA ARG A 33 7.38 -14.44 6.77
C ARG A 33 8.51 -13.59 6.19
N THR A 34 8.41 -13.20 4.93
CA THR A 34 9.48 -12.49 4.19
C THR A 34 9.02 -11.16 3.60
N VAL A 35 7.74 -11.06 3.23
CA VAL A 35 7.16 -9.84 2.67
C VAL A 35 5.89 -9.50 3.45
N ARG A 36 5.74 -8.24 3.87
CA ARG A 36 4.50 -7.73 4.45
C ARG A 36 4.02 -6.49 3.72
N PHE A 37 2.71 -6.34 3.64
CA PHE A 37 2.05 -5.20 3.05
C PHE A 37 1.38 -4.41 4.15
N THR A 38 1.49 -3.08 4.09
CA THR A 38 0.87 -2.16 5.04
C THR A 38 0.36 -0.93 4.30
N ALA A 39 -0.53 -0.18 4.94
CA ALA A 39 -1.08 1.08 4.46
C ALA A 39 -0.87 2.15 5.54
N GLU A 40 -1.65 3.24 5.47
CA GLU A 40 -1.67 4.27 6.53
C GLU A 40 -2.07 3.68 7.88
N GLN A 41 -3.04 2.76 7.89
CA GLN A 41 -3.27 1.90 9.05
C GLN A 41 -2.25 0.78 9.04
N ASN A 42 -1.46 0.69 10.10
CA ASN A 42 -0.39 -0.29 10.24
C ASN A 42 -0.97 -1.72 10.18
N GLY A 43 -0.55 -2.47 9.16
CA GLY A 43 -0.92 -3.87 8.94
C GLY A 43 0.27 -4.83 9.02
N LEU A 44 1.39 -4.39 9.61
CA LEU A 44 2.63 -5.17 9.64
C LEU A 44 2.56 -6.40 10.55
N ASP A 45 1.53 -6.57 11.36
CA ASP A 45 1.26 -7.76 12.17
C ASP A 45 0.48 -8.86 11.41
N ARG A 46 -0.03 -8.55 10.21
CA ARG A 46 -0.77 -9.49 9.36
C ARG A 46 0.11 -10.66 8.90
N GLY A 47 -0.52 -11.82 8.74
CA GLY A 47 0.10 -13.05 8.23
C GLY A 47 0.50 -14.08 9.29
N GLY A 48 0.64 -13.68 10.55
CA GLY A 48 0.76 -14.61 11.69
C GLY A 48 2.12 -15.31 11.85
N SER A 49 3.00 -15.30 10.85
CA SER A 49 4.38 -15.80 11.00
C SER A 49 5.30 -14.78 11.68
N THR A 50 6.38 -15.28 12.27
CA THR A 50 7.54 -14.46 12.64
C THR A 50 8.34 -14.08 11.39
N TRP A 51 9.02 -12.94 11.43
CA TRP A 51 9.92 -12.53 10.34
C TRP A 51 11.07 -13.53 10.15
N GLY A 52 11.37 -13.84 8.90
CA GLY A 52 12.57 -14.54 8.49
C GLY A 52 13.83 -13.67 8.52
N PRO A 53 14.97 -14.21 8.02
CA PRO A 53 16.23 -13.47 7.95
C PRO A 53 16.21 -12.32 6.92
N THR A 54 15.29 -12.37 5.96
CA THR A 54 15.07 -11.32 4.96
C THR A 54 13.70 -10.69 5.19
N ARG A 55 13.63 -9.36 5.13
CA ARG A 55 12.41 -8.60 5.39
C ARG A 55 12.19 -7.57 4.29
N LEU A 56 11.00 -7.60 3.70
CA LEU A 56 10.55 -6.63 2.72
C LEU A 56 9.19 -6.09 3.16
N VAL A 57 9.03 -4.77 3.11
CA VAL A 57 7.73 -4.12 3.34
C VAL A 57 7.30 -3.40 2.07
N TYR A 58 6.06 -3.61 1.68
CA TYR A 58 5.34 -2.75 0.74
C TYR A 58 4.38 -1.86 1.51
N LEU A 59 4.54 -0.55 1.36
CA LEU A 59 3.63 0.45 1.89
C LEU A 59 2.81 0.99 0.71
N GLN A 60 1.50 0.77 0.74
CA GLN A 60 0.58 1.11 -0.35
C GLN A 60 -0.83 1.44 0.17
N HIS A 61 -1.45 2.49 -0.38
CA HIS A 61 -2.85 2.82 -0.11
C HIS A 61 -3.74 2.24 -1.19
N ALA A 62 -4.94 1.74 -0.87
CA ALA A 62 -5.80 1.13 -1.88
C ALA A 62 -6.31 2.13 -2.92
N SER A 63 -6.31 3.41 -2.56
CA SER A 63 -6.62 4.55 -3.45
C SER A 63 -5.44 5.01 -4.30
N ASP A 64 -4.26 4.37 -4.25
CA ASP A 64 -3.08 4.79 -5.01
C ASP A 64 -3.16 4.40 -6.50
N PRO A 65 -3.40 5.36 -7.41
CA PRO A 65 -3.51 5.04 -8.83
C PRO A 65 -2.16 4.62 -9.42
N ILE A 66 -1.03 5.07 -8.86
CA ILE A 66 0.32 4.70 -9.31
C ILE A 66 0.56 3.21 -9.08
N VAL A 67 0.08 2.68 -7.94
CA VAL A 67 0.20 1.26 -7.58
C VAL A 67 -0.78 0.41 -8.36
N PHE A 68 -2.04 0.85 -8.44
CA PHE A 68 -3.13 -0.02 -8.86
C PHE A 68 -3.54 0.12 -10.32
N PHE A 69 -3.12 1.15 -11.06
CA PHE A 69 -3.42 1.30 -12.48
C PHE A 69 -2.98 0.05 -13.28
N SER A 70 -3.75 -0.33 -14.29
CA SER A 70 -3.30 -1.32 -15.26
C SER A 70 -4.02 -1.14 -16.59
N PRO A 71 -3.32 -1.22 -17.74
CA PRO A 71 -3.98 -1.22 -19.05
C PRO A 71 -5.01 -2.35 -19.21
N SER A 72 -4.84 -3.47 -18.50
CA SER A 72 -5.79 -4.61 -18.56
C SER A 72 -7.19 -4.25 -18.05
N MET A 73 -7.32 -3.21 -17.22
CA MET A 73 -8.60 -2.70 -16.73
C MET A 73 -9.56 -2.30 -17.86
N ALA A 74 -9.03 -2.04 -19.05
CA ALA A 74 -9.83 -1.77 -20.24
C ALA A 74 -10.75 -2.95 -20.58
N PHE A 75 -10.33 -4.17 -20.27
CA PHE A 75 -10.96 -5.42 -20.72
C PHE A 75 -11.39 -6.35 -19.57
N SER A 76 -10.85 -6.18 -18.36
CA SER A 76 -11.22 -6.98 -17.19
C SER A 76 -11.36 -6.15 -15.93
N SER A 77 -12.28 -6.56 -15.04
CA SER A 77 -12.42 -5.93 -13.72
C SER A 77 -11.17 -6.21 -12.89
N PRO A 78 -10.49 -5.17 -12.36
CA PRO A 78 -9.33 -5.38 -11.50
C PRO A 78 -9.74 -6.00 -10.17
N GLU A 79 -8.81 -6.75 -9.56
CA GLU A 79 -9.12 -7.51 -8.34
C GLU A 79 -9.51 -6.61 -7.17
N TRP A 80 -8.85 -5.46 -7.00
CA TRP A 80 -9.13 -4.50 -5.93
C TRP A 80 -10.51 -3.82 -6.02
N LEU A 81 -11.25 -3.99 -7.14
CA LEU A 81 -12.65 -3.56 -7.27
C LEU A 81 -13.67 -4.69 -7.06
N LYS A 82 -13.23 -5.95 -6.92
CA LYS A 82 -14.13 -7.07 -6.66
C LYS A 82 -14.70 -6.97 -5.24
N ASP A 83 -15.84 -7.61 -5.02
CA ASP A 83 -16.46 -7.66 -3.69
C ASP A 83 -15.53 -8.34 -2.67
N GLY A 84 -15.38 -7.74 -1.49
CA GLY A 84 -14.47 -8.21 -0.44
C GLY A 84 -13.00 -7.80 -0.61
N GLU A 85 -12.60 -7.30 -1.77
CA GLU A 85 -11.20 -6.94 -2.09
C GLU A 85 -10.91 -5.44 -1.93
N ARG A 86 -11.97 -4.63 -1.86
CA ARG A 86 -11.89 -3.16 -1.79
C ARG A 86 -11.23 -2.68 -0.50
N GLY A 87 -10.31 -1.72 -0.64
CA GLY A 87 -9.75 -1.00 0.50
C GLY A 87 -10.71 0.05 1.08
N PRO A 88 -10.44 0.51 2.30
CA PRO A 88 -11.31 1.45 3.03
C PRO A 88 -11.39 2.84 2.39
N ASP A 89 -10.39 3.20 1.58
CA ASP A 89 -10.22 4.45 0.87
C ASP A 89 -10.73 4.40 -0.59
N VAL A 90 -11.30 3.27 -1.02
CA VAL A 90 -11.99 3.15 -2.32
C VAL A 90 -13.49 3.25 -2.11
N SER A 91 -14.15 4.16 -2.85
CA SER A 91 -15.61 4.33 -2.76
C SER A 91 -16.37 3.03 -3.03
N ALA A 92 -17.30 2.68 -2.15
CA ALA A 92 -18.20 1.54 -2.32
C ALA A 92 -19.10 1.65 -3.57
N ARG A 93 -19.24 2.85 -4.14
CA ARG A 93 -20.01 3.10 -5.37
C ARG A 93 -19.16 2.96 -6.64
N MET A 94 -17.86 2.78 -6.53
CA MET A 94 -16.98 2.64 -7.69
C MET A 94 -17.25 1.30 -8.38
N GLY A 95 -17.87 1.31 -9.55
CA GLY A 95 -18.04 0.12 -10.38
C GLY A 95 -16.90 -0.03 -11.40
N TRP A 96 -16.66 -1.26 -11.85
CA TRP A 96 -15.89 -1.47 -13.06
C TRP A 96 -16.80 -1.34 -14.29
N PHE A 97 -16.40 -0.49 -15.23
CA PHE A 97 -17.02 -0.29 -16.53
C PHE A 97 -15.93 -0.44 -17.61
N PRO A 98 -16.10 -1.36 -18.58
CA PRO A 98 -15.12 -1.59 -19.64
C PRO A 98 -14.68 -0.29 -20.32
N LEU A 99 -13.38 -0.15 -20.57
CA LEU A 99 -12.70 1.06 -21.10
C LEU A 99 -12.77 2.30 -20.20
N VAL A 100 -13.92 2.58 -19.56
CA VAL A 100 -14.17 3.77 -18.75
C VAL A 100 -13.31 3.76 -17.48
N THR A 101 -13.31 2.67 -16.72
CA THR A 101 -12.56 2.59 -15.46
C THR A 101 -11.05 2.70 -15.67
N MET A 102 -10.52 2.16 -16.78
CA MET A 102 -9.12 2.34 -17.14
C MET A 102 -8.78 3.82 -17.32
N TRP A 103 -9.62 4.57 -18.04
CA TRP A 103 -9.39 6.01 -18.25
C TRP A 103 -9.58 6.81 -16.96
N GLN A 104 -10.56 6.47 -16.12
CA GLN A 104 -10.76 7.10 -14.82
C GLN A 104 -9.49 7.00 -13.97
N VAL A 105 -8.96 5.79 -13.76
CA VAL A 105 -7.76 5.57 -12.95
C VAL A 105 -6.51 6.18 -13.61
N LEU A 106 -6.39 6.12 -14.94
CA LEU A 106 -5.27 6.74 -15.67
C LEU A 106 -5.23 8.27 -15.45
N LEU A 107 -6.38 8.93 -15.48
CA LEU A 107 -6.50 10.37 -15.32
C LEU A 107 -6.30 10.83 -13.87
N ASP A 108 -6.33 9.91 -12.90
CA ASP A 108 -5.97 10.19 -11.51
C ASP A 108 -4.44 10.23 -11.29
N LEU A 109 -3.63 9.62 -12.18
CA LEU A 109 -2.17 9.56 -12.03
C LEU A 109 -1.50 10.96 -11.91
N PRO A 110 -1.84 11.98 -12.73
CA PRO A 110 -1.23 13.30 -12.60
C PRO A 110 -1.55 13.99 -11.26
N GLY A 111 -2.69 13.67 -10.65
CA GLY A 111 -3.13 14.20 -9.36
C GLY A 111 -2.72 13.35 -8.16
N ALA A 112 -1.98 12.26 -8.35
CA ALA A 112 -1.69 11.28 -7.30
C ALA A 112 -0.94 11.87 -6.09
N GLY A 113 -0.22 12.98 -6.28
CA GLY A 113 0.48 13.72 -5.22
C GLY A 113 -0.27 14.94 -4.68
N SER A 114 -1.49 15.23 -5.15
CA SER A 114 -2.28 16.42 -4.78
C SER A 114 -3.56 16.04 -4.04
N ILE A 115 -3.41 15.19 -3.03
CA ILE A 115 -4.49 14.60 -2.22
C ILE A 115 -4.16 14.77 -0.73
N PRO A 116 -5.10 14.49 0.19
CA PRO A 116 -4.76 14.48 1.61
C PRO A 116 -3.69 13.42 1.93
N MET A 117 -2.81 13.74 2.89
CA MET A 117 -1.81 12.79 3.40
C MET A 117 -2.46 11.51 3.94
N GLY A 118 -1.83 10.36 3.69
CA GLY A 118 -2.38 9.04 4.08
C GLY A 118 -3.33 8.42 3.06
N TYR A 119 -3.47 9.04 1.88
CA TYR A 119 -4.24 8.55 0.75
C TYR A 119 -3.39 8.54 -0.52
N GLY A 120 -3.88 7.82 -1.54
CA GLY A 120 -3.23 7.67 -2.84
C GLY A 120 -1.71 7.52 -2.74
N HIS A 121 -0.95 8.34 -3.47
CA HIS A 121 0.51 8.23 -3.49
C HIS A 121 1.24 9.02 -2.39
N LEU A 122 0.52 9.54 -1.39
CA LEU A 122 1.08 10.35 -0.31
C LEU A 122 1.17 9.58 1.01
N TYR A 123 2.37 9.10 1.30
CA TYR A 123 2.68 8.26 2.46
C TYR A 123 3.19 9.07 3.65
N SER A 124 2.54 8.92 4.81
CA SER A 124 2.90 9.66 6.01
C SER A 124 4.30 9.32 6.53
N ALA A 125 4.89 10.24 7.30
CA ALA A 125 6.16 9.98 7.99
C ALA A 125 6.01 8.83 8.98
N THR A 126 4.85 8.71 9.62
CA THR A 126 4.50 7.64 10.55
C THR A 126 4.51 6.27 9.86
N SER A 127 3.75 6.09 8.79
CA SER A 127 3.66 4.79 8.08
C SER A 127 5.00 4.38 7.45
N ASN A 128 5.79 5.35 6.97
CA ASN A 128 7.16 5.11 6.54
C ASN A 128 8.07 4.65 7.70
N LEU A 129 8.00 5.33 8.84
CA LEU A 129 8.84 5.00 9.98
C LEU A 129 8.52 3.61 10.55
N GLU A 130 7.24 3.26 10.68
CA GLU A 130 6.80 1.92 11.08
C GLU A 130 7.35 0.84 10.14
N SER A 131 7.29 1.10 8.82
CA SER A 131 7.86 0.21 7.80
C SER A 131 9.37 0.04 7.97
N TRP A 132 10.10 1.13 8.21
CA TRP A 132 11.56 1.10 8.43
C TRP A 132 11.92 0.34 9.70
N VAL A 133 11.19 0.56 10.79
CA VAL A 133 11.42 -0.13 12.07
C VAL A 133 11.17 -1.63 11.92
N ALA A 134 10.12 -2.04 11.20
CA ALA A 134 9.84 -3.46 10.99
C ALA A 134 10.93 -4.19 10.19
N VAL A 135 11.47 -3.53 9.16
CA VAL A 135 12.53 -4.11 8.32
C VAL A 135 13.88 -4.13 9.05
N THR A 136 14.23 -3.06 9.77
CA THR A 136 15.56 -2.92 10.41
C THR A 136 15.63 -3.54 11.80
N ASN A 137 14.51 -3.60 12.51
CA ASN A 137 14.38 -4.10 13.90
C ASN A 137 15.52 -3.63 14.81
N PRO A 138 15.62 -2.30 15.04
CA PRO A 138 16.73 -1.74 15.79
C PRO A 138 16.70 -2.25 17.24
N PRO A 139 17.83 -2.68 17.82
CA PRO A 139 17.87 -3.13 19.22
C PRO A 139 17.36 -2.05 20.18
N GLY A 140 16.43 -2.42 21.06
CA GLY A 140 15.85 -1.51 22.05
C GLY A 140 14.95 -0.42 21.47
N TRP A 141 14.51 -0.54 20.22
CA TRP A 141 13.50 0.35 19.65
C TRP A 141 12.10 0.00 20.17
N THR A 142 11.34 1.00 20.60
CA THR A 142 10.00 0.82 21.18
C THR A 142 8.94 1.56 20.36
N PRO A 143 7.65 1.17 20.46
CA PRO A 143 6.56 1.92 19.84
C PRO A 143 6.53 3.40 20.24
N ASP A 144 6.85 3.72 21.49
CA ASP A 144 6.92 5.12 21.97
C ASP A 144 8.01 5.93 21.25
N ARG A 145 9.14 5.31 20.90
CA ARG A 145 10.19 5.96 20.11
C ARG A 145 9.75 6.20 18.67
N THR A 146 9.01 5.27 18.08
CA THR A 146 8.36 5.46 16.78
C THR A 146 7.42 6.67 16.84
N ALA A 147 6.51 6.71 17.82
CA ALA A 147 5.56 7.80 17.97
C ALA A 147 6.24 9.17 18.21
N ALA A 148 7.28 9.21 19.04
CA ALA A 148 8.03 10.44 19.31
C ALA A 148 8.75 10.96 18.05
N LEU A 149 9.40 10.08 17.28
CA LEU A 149 10.09 10.47 16.05
C LEU A 149 9.10 10.86 14.95
N ALA A 150 8.00 10.13 14.80
CA ALA A 150 6.90 10.47 13.91
C ALA A 150 6.40 11.89 14.15
N SER A 151 6.10 12.24 15.41
CA SER A 151 5.64 13.60 15.77
C SER A 151 6.65 14.70 15.42
N VAL A 152 7.95 14.41 15.47
CA VAL A 152 9.01 15.35 15.06
C VAL A 152 9.04 15.50 13.54
N LEU A 153 8.91 14.39 12.80
CA LEU A 153 8.97 14.37 11.34
C LEU A 153 7.73 15.01 10.70
N GLU A 154 6.54 14.77 11.23
CA GLU A 154 5.27 15.33 10.72
C GLU A 154 5.20 16.85 10.86
N LYS A 155 5.88 17.42 11.85
CA LYS A 155 6.00 18.89 12.01
C LYS A 155 6.90 19.52 10.96
N ARG A 156 7.67 18.73 10.21
CA ARG A 156 8.48 19.27 9.10
C ARG A 156 7.56 19.42 7.89
N PRO A 157 7.48 20.62 7.29
CA PRO A 157 6.66 20.81 6.11
C PRO A 157 7.15 19.86 5.00
N TYR A 158 6.21 19.10 4.44
CA TYR A 158 6.38 18.53 3.11
C TYR A 158 6.56 19.71 2.17
N LYS A 159 7.74 19.85 1.55
CA LYS A 159 7.96 20.94 0.59
C LYS A 159 7.12 20.65 -0.63
N ASP A 160 6.12 21.48 -0.88
CA ASP A 160 5.49 21.61 -2.19
C ASP A 160 6.59 22.08 -3.17
N THR A 161 7.16 21.14 -3.93
CA THR A 161 8.03 21.44 -5.07
C THR A 161 7.24 21.36 -6.35
#